data_AF-A0A0D7B4J7-F1
#
_entry.id   AF-A0A0D7B4J7-F1
#
_cell.length_a   1.000
_cell.length_b   1.000
_cell.length_c   1.000
_cell.angle_alpha   90.00
_cell.angle_beta   90.00
_cell.angle_gamma   90.00
#
_symmetry.space_group_name_H-M   'P 1'
#
loop_
_entity.id
_entity.type
_entity.pdbx_description
1 polymer ?
#
loop_
_entity_poly.entity_id
_entity_poly.type
_entity_poly.pdbx_seq_one_letter_code
_entity_poly.pdbx_strand_id
1 'polypeptide(L)'
;MFSKLALFAAVVSAASIPDPTFTKTHLTDATSGAHVADVIPHFGAEFGLVTDAGRIYTDVRLAIKFIDEDASAFIELHGSGSFDNLHAYNYLRLETNSTTYKSLEDEFLYASIDVSQSPAPLLIYKLDV
;
A
#
# COMPACT_ATOMS: atom_id res chain seq x y z
N MET A 1 -16.48 -0.45 14.56
CA MET A 1 -17.37 -0.91 13.48
C MET A 1 -16.67 -0.46 12.21
N PHE A 2 -16.17 -1.35 11.36
CA PHE A 2 -15.26 -0.95 10.27
C PHE A 2 -16.04 -0.44 9.05
N SER A 3 -15.94 0.84 8.72
CA SER A 3 -16.30 1.35 7.39
C SER A 3 -15.21 0.90 6.41
N LYS A 4 -15.59 0.00 5.51
CA LYS A 4 -14.69 -0.52 4.49
C LYS A 4 -14.51 0.55 3.41
N LEU A 5 -13.59 1.48 3.62
CA LEU A 5 -12.85 2.00 2.47
C LEU A 5 -11.70 1.01 2.25
N ALA A 6 -11.99 -0.09 1.55
CA ALA A 6 -10.92 -0.94 1.08
C ALA A 6 -10.37 -0.29 -0.18
N LEU A 7 -9.10 0.07 -0.15
CA LEU A 7 -8.37 0.62 -1.28
C LEU A 7 -7.37 -0.48 -1.65
N PHE A 8 -7.67 -1.22 -2.71
CA PHE A 8 -6.75 -2.23 -3.24
C PHE A 8 -5.60 -1.48 -3.89
N ALA A 9 -4.35 -1.84 -3.60
CA ALA A 9 -3.19 -1.18 -4.17
C ALA A 9 -2.03 -2.14 -4.41
N ALA A 10 -1.22 -1.80 -5.41
CA ALA A 10 0.17 -2.18 -5.69
C ALA A 10 0.53 -3.69 -5.73
N VAL A 11 1.00 -4.09 -6.91
CA VAL A 11 1.68 -5.33 -7.24
C VAL A 11 3.11 -5.11 -6.78
N VAL A 12 3.46 -5.65 -5.62
CA VAL A 12 4.85 -5.70 -5.17
C VAL A 12 5.50 -6.90 -5.84
N SER A 13 6.27 -6.63 -6.89
CA SER A 13 7.11 -7.62 -7.58
C SER A 13 8.33 -7.95 -6.71
N ALA A 14 8.16 -8.78 -5.69
CA ALA A 14 9.28 -9.41 -5.00
C ALA A 14 9.61 -10.73 -5.71
N ALA A 15 10.32 -10.66 -6.84
CA ALA A 15 10.92 -11.82 -7.47
C ALA A 15 12.26 -11.39 -8.10
N SER A 16 13.36 -11.66 -7.37
CA SER A 16 14.76 -11.43 -7.75
C SER A 16 15.16 -9.98 -8.01
N ILE A 17 16.04 -9.43 -7.15
CA ILE A 17 16.68 -8.12 -7.33
C ILE A 17 17.43 -8.11 -8.68
N PRO A 18 16.98 -7.28 -9.64
CA PRO A 18 17.80 -6.11 -10.00
C PRO A 18 17.02 -4.79 -10.11
N ASP A 19 15.72 -4.75 -9.81
CA ASP A 19 14.97 -3.49 -9.83
C ASP A 19 13.92 -3.44 -8.70
N PRO A 20 14.20 -2.78 -7.56
CA PRO A 20 13.28 -2.67 -6.42
C PRO A 20 12.13 -1.67 -6.69
N THR A 21 11.94 -1.24 -7.94
CA THR A 21 10.95 -0.23 -8.28
C THR A 21 9.57 -0.82 -8.54
N PHE A 22 8.54 -0.07 -8.12
CA PHE A 22 7.17 -0.40 -8.45
C PHE A 22 6.96 -0.32 -9.96
N THR A 23 6.51 -1.44 -10.53
CA THR A 23 6.02 -1.49 -11.91
C THR A 23 4.59 -0.97 -11.96
N LYS A 24 4.17 -0.46 -13.12
CA LYS A 24 2.86 0.20 -13.31
C LYS A 24 1.74 -0.64 -12.68
N THR A 25 1.14 -0.13 -11.61
CA THR A 25 0.03 -0.77 -10.91
C THR A 25 -1.10 0.23 -10.67
N HIS A 26 -2.32 -0.28 -10.55
CA HIS A 26 -3.53 0.48 -10.29
C HIS A 26 -4.02 0.29 -8.84
N LEU A 27 -4.65 1.34 -8.32
CA LEU A 27 -5.42 1.32 -7.09
C LEU A 27 -6.90 1.27 -7.45
N THR A 28 -7.66 0.41 -6.78
CA THR A 28 -9.12 0.32 -6.99
C THR A 28 -9.89 0.53 -5.71
N ASP A 29 -11.04 1.20 -5.84
CA ASP A 29 -12.04 1.28 -4.77
C ASP A 29 -12.66 -0.10 -4.57
N ALA A 30 -12.67 -0.61 -3.34
CA ALA A 30 -13.11 -1.98 -3.07
C ALA A 30 -14.61 -2.20 -3.12
N THR A 31 -15.40 -1.13 -3.04
CA THR A 31 -16.86 -1.25 -3.06
C THR A 31 -17.35 -1.32 -4.50
N SER A 32 -16.79 -0.47 -5.35
CA SER A 32 -17.21 -0.29 -6.75
C SER A 32 -16.33 -1.02 -7.76
N GLY A 33 -15.09 -1.36 -7.39
CA GLY A 33 -14.07 -1.86 -8.32
C GLY A 33 -13.51 -0.80 -9.26
N ALA A 34 -13.88 0.48 -9.08
CA ALA A 34 -13.42 1.56 -9.93
C ALA A 34 -11.91 1.79 -9.75
N HIS A 35 -11.21 2.03 -10.85
CA HIS A 35 -9.84 2.54 -10.82
C HIS A 35 -9.85 3.94 -10.19
N VAL A 36 -8.97 4.21 -9.23
CA VAL A 36 -8.92 5.50 -8.52
C VAL A 36 -7.54 6.18 -8.61
N ALA A 37 -6.46 5.42 -8.73
CA ALA A 37 -5.13 5.98 -8.88
C ALA A 37 -4.14 5.01 -9.54
N ASP A 38 -3.12 5.55 -10.19
CA ASP A 38 -1.98 4.83 -10.71
C ASP A 38 -0.79 4.96 -9.75
N VAL A 39 -0.08 3.88 -9.47
CA VAL A 39 1.26 3.96 -8.85
C VAL A 39 2.20 4.63 -9.84
N ILE A 40 2.89 5.68 -9.40
CA ILE A 40 3.89 6.38 -10.20
C ILE A 40 5.08 5.44 -10.41
N PRO A 41 5.36 5.03 -11.67
CA PRO A 41 6.43 4.08 -11.93
C PRO A 41 7.79 4.64 -11.49
N HIS A 42 8.67 3.76 -11.02
CA HIS A 42 10.04 4.12 -10.61
C HIS A 42 10.15 5.11 -9.46
N PHE A 43 9.04 5.39 -8.76
CA PHE A 43 9.05 6.16 -7.53
C PHE A 43 8.72 5.27 -6.34
N GLY A 44 9.60 5.26 -5.34
CA GLY A 44 9.44 4.46 -4.15
C GLY A 44 10.33 3.23 -4.11
N ALA A 45 10.33 2.57 -2.95
CA ALA A 45 11.02 1.31 -2.70
C ALA A 45 10.36 0.59 -1.52
N GLU A 46 10.56 -0.71 -1.47
CA GLU A 46 10.36 -1.52 -0.27
C GLU A 46 11.71 -1.79 0.37
N PHE A 47 11.81 -1.45 1.65
CA PHE A 47 12.87 -1.93 2.53
C PHE A 47 12.23 -2.87 3.55
N GLY A 48 12.93 -3.95 3.86
CA GLY A 48 12.43 -4.90 4.84
C GLY A 48 13.51 -5.79 5.42
N LEU A 49 13.18 -6.36 6.58
CA LEU A 49 13.99 -7.36 7.24
C LEU A 49 13.18 -8.64 7.36
N VAL A 50 13.73 -9.73 6.83
CA VAL A 50 13.26 -11.08 7.12
C VAL A 50 14.24 -11.69 8.12
N THR A 51 13.72 -12.15 9.25
CA THR A 51 14.51 -12.86 10.27
C THR A 51 14.51 -14.38 10.00
N ASP A 52 15.48 -15.10 10.53
CA ASP A 52 15.55 -16.57 10.45
C ASP A 52 14.31 -17.26 11.05
N ALA A 53 13.63 -16.59 11.98
CA ALA A 53 12.38 -17.06 12.59
C ALA A 53 11.14 -16.80 11.72
N GLY A 54 11.30 -16.37 10.46
CA GLY A 54 10.20 -16.11 9.53
C GLY A 54 9.40 -14.85 9.83
N ARG A 55 9.88 -13.96 10.73
CA ARG A 55 9.30 -12.62 10.94
C ARG A 55 9.71 -11.67 9.84
N ILE A 56 8.77 -10.83 9.44
CA ILE A 56 8.91 -9.83 8.39
C ILE A 56 8.70 -8.46 9.02
N TYR A 57 9.58 -7.51 8.71
CA TYR A 57 9.42 -6.09 9.04
C TYR A 57 9.47 -5.29 7.75
N THR A 58 8.53 -4.37 7.56
CA THR A 58 8.30 -3.68 6.29
C THR A 58 8.35 -2.17 6.48
N ASP A 59 9.09 -1.48 5.61
CA ASP A 59 9.08 -0.03 5.35
C ASP A 59 8.88 0.14 3.84
N VAL A 60 7.65 0.45 3.44
CA VAL A 60 7.29 0.60 2.02
C VAL A 60 6.93 2.05 1.75
N ARG A 61 7.55 2.62 0.72
CA ARG A 61 7.29 4.01 0.31
C ARG A 61 6.96 4.03 -1.17
N LEU A 62 5.86 4.66 -1.55
CA LEU A 62 5.41 4.78 -2.93
C LEU A 62 4.70 6.10 -3.17
N ALA A 63 4.51 6.46 -4.43
CA ALA A 63 3.64 7.57 -4.80
C ALA A 63 2.58 7.11 -5.78
N ILE A 64 1.42 7.75 -5.71
CA ILE A 64 0.29 7.52 -6.59
C ILE A 64 -0.12 8.81 -7.28
N LYS A 65 -0.77 8.67 -8.44
CA LYS A 65 -1.45 9.72 -9.19
C LYS A 65 -2.93 9.38 -9.26
N PHE A 66 -3.79 10.25 -8.74
CA PHE A 66 -5.24 10.06 -8.84
C PHE A 66 -5.69 10.22 -10.29
N ILE A 67 -6.70 9.45 -10.71
CA ILE A 67 -7.16 9.47 -12.12
C ILE A 67 -8.20 10.55 -12.40
N ASP A 68 -8.88 11.02 -11.37
CA ASP A 68 -10.04 11.92 -11.44
C ASP A 68 -9.65 13.40 -11.27
N GLU A 69 -8.44 13.66 -10.77
CA GLU A 69 -7.89 15.00 -10.63
C GLU A 69 -6.37 15.02 -10.86
N ASP A 70 -5.82 16.19 -11.16
CA ASP A 70 -4.37 16.38 -11.32
C ASP A 70 -3.65 16.43 -9.96
N ALA A 71 -3.91 15.45 -9.09
CA ALA A 71 -3.32 15.33 -7.76
C ALA A 71 -2.53 14.02 -7.60
N SER A 72 -1.63 14.02 -6.63
CA SER A 72 -0.78 12.90 -6.27
C SER A 72 -0.82 12.69 -4.76
N ALA A 73 -0.45 11.49 -4.32
CA ALA A 73 -0.20 11.23 -2.92
C ALA A 73 1.11 10.47 -2.73
N PHE A 74 1.82 10.80 -1.66
CA PHE A 74 2.90 10.01 -1.10
C PHE A 74 2.32 9.08 -0.04
N ILE A 75 2.72 7.81 -0.07
CA ILE A 75 2.27 6.77 0.84
C ILE A 75 3.50 6.14 1.49
N GLU A 76 3.47 6.08 2.81
CA GLU A 76 4.48 5.43 3.64
C GLU A 76 3.80 4.38 4.52
N LEU A 77 4.36 3.18 4.54
CA LEU A 77 3.83 2.01 5.24
C LEU A 77 4.91 1.46 6.16
N HIS A 78 4.57 1.30 7.45
CA HIS A 78 5.46 0.71 8.44
C HIS A 78 4.76 -0.43 9.16
N GLY A 79 5.37 -1.60 9.19
CA GLY A 79 4.67 -2.77 9.69
C GLY A 79 5.52 -3.98 10.00
N SER A 80 4.81 -5.05 10.35
CA SER A 80 5.41 -6.35 10.59
C SER A 80 4.43 -7.48 10.26
N GLY A 81 4.99 -8.66 10.04
CA GLY A 81 4.28 -9.85 9.64
C GLY A 81 5.00 -11.14 10.00
N SER A 82 4.45 -12.24 9.51
CA SER A 82 5.07 -13.56 9.60
C SER A 82 4.70 -14.40 8.38
N PHE A 83 5.64 -15.24 7.94
CA PHE A 83 5.35 -16.29 6.96
C PHE A 83 4.42 -17.39 7.50
N ASP A 84 4.23 -17.50 8.82
CA ASP A 84 3.24 -18.45 9.38
C ASP A 84 1.80 -18.04 9.07
N ASN A 85 1.55 -16.73 9.13
CA ASN A 85 0.23 -16.15 8.87
C ASN A 85 0.12 -15.59 7.45
N LEU A 86 1.21 -15.61 6.69
CA LEU A 86 1.32 -15.11 5.32
C LEU A 86 0.85 -13.66 5.13
N HIS A 87 0.91 -12.86 6.20
CA HIS A 87 0.48 -11.47 6.18
C HIS A 87 1.45 -10.56 6.92
N ALA A 88 1.63 -9.36 6.38
CA ALA A 88 2.21 -8.22 7.09
C ALA A 88 1.17 -7.11 7.25
N TYR A 89 1.05 -6.57 8.46
CA TYR A 89 0.14 -5.47 8.79
C TYR A 89 0.94 -4.20 9.04
N ASN A 90 0.52 -3.12 8.40
CA ASN A 90 1.24 -1.86 8.34
C ASN A 90 0.35 -0.71 8.80
N TYR A 91 0.92 0.22 9.55
CA TYR A 91 0.38 1.56 9.66
C TYR A 91 0.70 2.30 8.36
N LEU A 92 -0.25 3.11 7.90
CA LEU A 92 -0.11 3.89 6.69
C LEU A 92 -0.17 5.37 7.01
N ARG A 93 0.81 6.13 6.53
CA ARG A 93 0.75 7.59 6.41
C ARG A 93 0.54 7.97 4.94
N LEU A 94 -0.38 8.90 4.71
CA LEU A 94 -0.65 9.46 3.39
C LEU A 94 -0.46 10.97 3.45
N GLU A 95 0.16 11.53 2.41
CA GLU A 95 0.27 12.97 2.19
C GLU A 95 -0.14 13.27 0.76
N THR A 96 -1.02 14.25 0.54
CA THR A 96 -1.59 14.55 -0.77
C THR A 96 -1.88 16.04 -0.97
N ASN A 97 -1.78 16.45 -2.24
CA ASN A 97 -2.29 17.74 -2.71
C ASN A 97 -3.73 17.67 -3.27
N SER A 98 -4.37 16.50 -3.21
CA SER A 98 -5.78 16.31 -3.56
C SER A 98 -6.67 17.08 -2.59
N THR A 99 -7.72 17.72 -3.10
CA THR A 99 -8.76 18.31 -2.24
C THR A 99 -9.83 17.28 -1.85
N THR A 100 -10.09 16.30 -2.73
CA THR A 100 -11.06 15.21 -2.52
C THR A 100 -10.61 14.26 -1.41
N TYR A 101 -9.34 13.87 -1.44
CA TYR A 101 -8.74 12.87 -0.54
C TYR A 101 -7.98 13.49 0.63
N LYS A 102 -7.99 14.83 0.77
CA LYS A 102 -7.23 15.54 1.81
C LYS A 102 -7.53 15.05 3.22
N SER A 103 -8.79 14.70 3.48
CA SER A 103 -9.24 14.21 4.78
C SER A 103 -8.50 12.96 5.24
N LEU A 104 -7.94 12.16 4.32
CA LEU A 104 -7.22 10.92 4.65
C LEU A 104 -5.89 11.16 5.39
N GLU A 105 -5.32 12.36 5.35
CA GLU A 105 -4.08 12.68 6.07
C GLU A 105 -4.29 12.69 7.59
N ASP A 106 -5.50 12.99 8.05
CA ASP A 106 -5.87 13.07 9.46
C ASP A 106 -6.45 11.75 10.01
N GLU A 107 -6.51 10.71 9.18
CA GLU A 107 -7.14 9.44 9.52
C GLU A 107 -6.13 8.37 9.97
N PHE A 108 -6.58 7.47 10.84
CA PHE A 108 -5.81 6.27 11.16
C PHE A 108 -6.01 5.23 10.04
N LEU A 109 -5.01 5.15 9.16
CA LEU A 109 -4.98 4.20 8.05
C LEU A 109 -4.10 3.00 8.38
N TYR A 110 -4.54 1.82 7.97
CA TYR A 110 -3.74 0.60 8.05
C TYR A 110 -3.79 -0.17 6.74
N ALA A 111 -2.76 -0.96 6.47
CA ALA A 111 -2.71 -1.82 5.31
C ALA A 111 -2.33 -3.25 5.65
N SER A 112 -2.86 -4.21 4.91
CA SER A 112 -2.42 -5.60 4.94
C SER A 112 -1.75 -5.96 3.62
N ILE A 113 -0.62 -6.65 3.69
CA ILE A 113 0.10 -7.21 2.55
C ILE A 113 0.02 -8.73 2.66
N ASP A 114 -0.49 -9.39 1.62
CA ASP A 114 -0.46 -10.85 1.50
C ASP A 114 0.87 -11.29 0.88
N VAL A 115 1.71 -11.90 1.71
CA VAL A 115 3.07 -12.32 1.33
C VAL A 115 3.13 -13.79 0.87
N SER A 116 1.98 -14.44 0.69
CA SER A 116 1.91 -15.82 0.18
C SER A 116 2.24 -15.94 -1.31
N GLN A 117 2.19 -14.84 -2.04
CA GLN A 117 2.31 -14.80 -3.49
C GLN A 117 3.11 -13.59 -3.96
N SER A 118 3.61 -13.69 -5.19
CA SER A 118 4.29 -12.60 -5.89
C SER A 118 3.63 -12.43 -7.27
N PRO A 119 3.10 -11.24 -7.60
CA PRO A 119 3.17 -10.01 -6.80
C PRO A 119 2.26 -10.03 -5.56
N ALA A 120 2.71 -9.43 -4.46
CA ALA A 120 2.00 -9.41 -3.18
C ALA A 120 0.85 -8.39 -3.19
N PRO A 121 -0.41 -8.79 -2.99
CA PRO A 121 -1.54 -7.86 -2.91
C PRO A 121 -1.47 -6.99 -1.64
N LEU A 122 -1.71 -5.69 -1.78
CA LEU A 122 -1.86 -4.75 -0.66
C LEU A 122 -3.30 -4.21 -0.58
N LEU A 123 -3.86 -4.21 0.63
CA LEU A 123 -5.19 -3.69 0.94
C LEU A 123 -5.06 -2.59 1.99
N ILE A 124 -5.58 -1.41 1.71
CA ILE A 124 -5.61 -0.26 2.63
C ILE A 124 -7.00 -0.12 3.21
N TYR A 125 -7.06 0.25 4.49
CA TYR A 125 -8.27 0.39 5.26
C TYR A 125 -8.22 1.66 6.10
N LYS A 126 -9.38 2.29 6.24
CA LYS A 126 -9.62 3.33 7.23
C LYS A 126 -10.17 2.72 8.52
N LEU A 127 -9.63 3.11 9.67
CA LEU A 127 -10.18 2.70 10.97
C LEU A 127 -11.22 3.72 11.43
N ASP A 128 -12.46 3.28 11.64
CA ASP A 128 -13.45 4.11 12.34
C ASP A 128 -13.19 4.01 13.85
N VAL A 129 -12.76 5.13 14.44
CA VAL A 129 -12.61 5.32 15.89
C VAL A 129 -13.80 6.08 16.47
#